data_AF-A0A0J6WHV2-F1
#
_entry.id   AF-A0A0J6WHV2-F1
#
_cell.length_a   1.000
_cell.length_b   1.000
_cell.length_c   1.000
_cell.angle_alpha   90.00
_cell.angle_beta   90.00
_cell.angle_gamma   90.00
#
_symmetry.space_group_name_H-M   'P 1'
#
loop_
_entity.id
_entity.type
_entity.pdbx_description
1 polymer ?
#
loop_
_entity_poly.entity_id
_entity_poly.type
_entity_poly.pdbx_seq_one_letter_code
_entity_poly.pdbx_strand_id
1 'polypeptide(L)'
;MVAVTYSKLDGRHLLESWIRLVALTARHSGHDWTAVCIGRAKRGDTPRQRLLGPPEDATGVLADLVAMYDEGRRAPIPLPPKTSYAWAETEHHRGAPAREAGWKWKSGKYPGEDAEPAHVTVWGHGRPLVDLVAAGLPGYAGRLWSPMLRAERTLD
;
A
#
# COMPACT_ATOMS: atom_id res chain seq x y z
N MET A 1 -7.55 -14.46 9.16
CA MET A 1 -8.35 -13.27 9.57
C MET A 1 -9.24 -12.82 8.42
N VAL A 2 -10.39 -12.23 8.71
CA VAL A 2 -11.30 -11.69 7.68
C VAL A 2 -11.62 -10.23 8.02
N ALA A 3 -11.47 -9.33 7.05
CA ALA A 3 -11.80 -7.92 7.16
C ALA A 3 -12.81 -7.53 6.08
N VAL A 4 -13.88 -6.82 6.47
CA VAL A 4 -14.97 -6.41 5.57
C VAL A 4 -15.16 -4.89 5.66
N THR A 5 -15.24 -4.23 4.51
CA THR A 5 -15.51 -2.79 4.40
C THR A 5 -16.63 -2.50 3.41
N TYR A 6 -17.43 -1.48 3.68
CA TYR A 6 -18.42 -0.97 2.72
C TYR A 6 -17.82 0.03 1.72
N SER A 7 -16.52 0.29 1.78
CA SER A 7 -15.79 1.16 0.84
C SER A 7 -15.23 0.38 -0.34
N LYS A 8 -14.78 1.09 -1.40
CA LYS A 8 -14.02 0.47 -2.49
C LYS A 8 -12.73 -0.14 -1.93
N LEU A 9 -12.50 -1.41 -2.23
CA LEU A 9 -11.32 -2.12 -1.73
C LEU A 9 -10.04 -1.56 -2.40
N ASP A 10 -9.13 -1.05 -1.58
CA ASP A 10 -7.86 -0.43 -1.96
C ASP A 10 -6.71 -0.85 -1.03
N GLY A 11 -5.49 -0.37 -1.31
CA GLY A 11 -4.28 -0.72 -0.56
C GLY A 11 -4.36 -0.46 0.94
N ARG A 12 -5.08 0.57 1.41
CA ARG A 12 -5.19 0.86 2.86
C ARG A 12 -5.88 -0.26 3.61
N HIS A 13 -6.93 -0.83 3.01
CA HIS A 13 -7.68 -1.94 3.60
C HIS A 13 -6.86 -3.23 3.65
N LEU A 14 -6.00 -3.44 2.64
CA LEU A 14 -5.07 -4.57 2.59
C LEU A 14 -3.97 -4.40 3.63
N LEU A 15 -3.42 -3.19 3.79
CA LEU A 15 -2.26 -2.93 4.65
C LEU A 15 -2.52 -3.28 6.11
N GLU A 16 -3.69 -2.92 6.64
CA GLU A 16 -4.04 -3.23 8.02
C GLU A 16 -4.09 -4.75 8.27
N SER A 17 -4.71 -5.48 7.35
CA SER A 17 -4.79 -6.94 7.41
C SER A 17 -3.43 -7.60 7.20
N TRP A 18 -2.60 -7.02 6.31
CA TRP A 18 -1.24 -7.45 6.03
C TRP A 18 -0.34 -7.34 7.27
N ILE A 19 -0.30 -6.19 7.93
CA ILE A 19 0.54 -5.98 9.12
C ILE A 19 0.19 -7.00 10.22
N ARG A 20 -1.10 -7.24 10.45
CA ARG A 20 -1.56 -8.26 11.41
C ARG A 20 -1.14 -9.67 11.00
N LEU A 21 -1.23 -10.00 9.71
CA LEU A 21 -0.84 -11.31 9.19
C LEU A 21 0.66 -11.54 9.33
N VAL A 22 1.48 -10.55 8.99
CA VAL A 22 2.94 -10.57 9.17
C VAL A 22 3.28 -10.78 10.65
N ALA A 23 2.69 -10.00 11.56
CA ALA A 23 2.95 -10.11 12.99
C ALA A 23 2.58 -11.51 13.53
N LEU A 24 1.44 -12.06 13.11
CA LEU A 24 1.00 -13.40 13.50
C LEU A 24 1.95 -14.49 12.97
N THR A 25 2.37 -14.37 11.72
CA THR A 25 3.29 -15.31 11.05
C THR A 25 4.69 -15.26 11.66
N ALA A 26 5.19 -14.07 11.98
CA ALA A 26 6.50 -13.89 12.61
C ALA A 26 6.54 -14.50 14.01
N ARG A 27 5.44 -14.43 14.77
CA ARG A 27 5.36 -15.01 16.11
C ARG A 27 5.12 -16.52 16.12
N HIS A 28 4.32 -17.01 15.16
CA HIS A 28 3.91 -18.41 15.08
C HIS A 28 4.22 -18.96 13.68
N SER A 29 5.51 -19.14 13.40
CA SER A 29 6.01 -19.67 12.13
C SER A 29 5.54 -21.12 11.89
N GLY A 30 5.37 -21.50 10.63
CA GLY A 30 4.99 -22.87 10.23
C GLY A 30 3.48 -23.11 10.08
N HIS A 31 2.67 -22.09 10.34
CA HIS A 31 1.23 -22.11 10.08
C HIS A 31 0.88 -21.33 8.81
N ASP A 32 -0.05 -21.84 8.01
CA ASP A 32 -0.54 -21.17 6.80
C ASP A 32 -1.60 -20.12 7.13
N TRP A 33 -1.22 -19.12 7.93
CA TRP A 33 -2.11 -18.02 8.25
C TRP A 33 -2.47 -17.24 7.00
N THR A 34 -3.74 -16.88 6.87
CA THR A 34 -4.22 -16.07 5.75
C THR A 34 -5.02 -14.87 6.23
N ALA A 35 -5.09 -13.84 5.38
CA ALA A 35 -5.99 -12.72 5.56
C ALA A 35 -6.87 -12.52 4.31
N VAL A 36 -8.18 -12.47 4.51
CA VAL A 36 -9.15 -12.17 3.45
C VAL A 36 -9.70 -10.77 3.66
N CYS A 37 -9.55 -9.92 2.65
CA CYS A 37 -10.10 -8.57 2.64
C CYS A 37 -11.25 -8.50 1.63
N ILE A 38 -12.44 -8.12 2.10
CA ILE A 38 -13.65 -8.01 1.29
C ILE A 38 -14.09 -6.54 1.28
N GLY A 39 -14.36 -6.00 0.11
CA GLY A 39 -14.91 -4.65 -0.02
C GLY A 39 -15.63 -4.45 -1.35
N ARG A 40 -16.10 -3.23 -1.59
CA ARG A 40 -16.76 -2.92 -2.87
C ARG A 40 -15.76 -3.01 -4.03
N ALA A 41 -16.26 -3.47 -5.19
CA ALA A 41 -15.49 -3.44 -6.42
C ALA A 41 -15.23 -2.01 -6.92
N LYS A 42 -14.19 -1.85 -7.75
CA LYS A 42 -13.93 -0.60 -8.47
C LYS A 42 -15.06 -0.29 -9.47
N ARG A 43 -15.68 -1.33 -10.04
CA ARG A 43 -16.82 -1.30 -11.00
C ARG A 43 -17.71 -2.52 -10.78
N GLY A 44 -19.01 -2.40 -11.07
CA GLY A 44 -20.00 -3.47 -10.88
C GLY A 44 -20.41 -3.68 -9.41
N ASP A 45 -21.30 -4.66 -9.20
CA ASP A 45 -21.97 -4.89 -7.91
C ASP A 45 -21.41 -6.09 -7.12
N THR A 46 -20.61 -6.95 -7.76
CA THR A 46 -19.96 -8.08 -7.08
C THR A 46 -18.88 -7.57 -6.11
N PRO A 47 -18.91 -7.93 -4.82
CA PRO A 47 -17.84 -7.56 -3.88
C PRO A 47 -16.48 -8.06 -4.36
N ARG A 48 -15.46 -7.21 -4.22
CA ARG A 48 -14.07 -7.59 -4.49
C ARG A 48 -13.49 -8.26 -3.25
N GLN A 49 -12.76 -9.34 -3.46
CA GLN A 49 -12.06 -10.07 -2.42
C GLN A 49 -10.56 -10.15 -2.75
N ARG A 50 -9.70 -10.10 -1.74
CA ARG A 50 -8.25 -10.30 -1.85
C ARG A 50 -7.78 -11.22 -0.74
N LEU A 51 -7.08 -12.29 -1.10
CA LEU A 51 -6.49 -13.26 -0.17
C LEU A 51 -4.98 -13.02 -0.09
N LEU A 52 -4.48 -12.87 1.13
CA LEU A 52 -3.06 -12.75 1.45
C LEU A 52 -2.62 -13.99 2.22
N GLY A 53 -1.52 -14.60 1.79
CA GLY A 53 -0.82 -15.67 2.50
C GLY A 53 0.32 -15.13 3.38
N PRO A 54 0.98 -16.00 4.15
CA PRO A 54 2.15 -15.63 4.95
C PRO A 54 3.33 -15.29 4.01
N PRO A 55 4.11 -14.22 4.28
CA PRO A 55 5.37 -14.00 3.57
C PRO A 55 6.39 -15.09 3.90
N GLU A 56 7.33 -15.32 2.98
CA GLU A 56 8.46 -16.23 3.20
C GLU A 56 9.34 -15.78 4.40
N ASP A 57 9.59 -14.48 4.51
CA ASP A 57 10.35 -13.87 5.61
C ASP A 57 9.49 -12.89 6.41
N ALA A 58 8.62 -13.41 7.27
CA ALA A 58 7.74 -12.59 8.10
C ALA A 58 8.48 -11.68 9.08
N THR A 59 9.58 -12.17 9.67
CA THR A 59 10.36 -11.38 10.64
C THR A 59 11.11 -10.24 9.95
N GLY A 60 11.72 -10.48 8.79
CA GLY A 60 12.37 -9.42 8.01
C GLY A 60 11.39 -8.38 7.50
N VAL A 61 10.21 -8.79 7.02
CA VAL A 61 9.14 -7.84 6.63
C VAL A 61 8.69 -7.01 7.83
N LEU A 62 8.47 -7.62 9.00
CA LEU A 62 8.05 -6.88 10.20
C LEU A 62 9.12 -5.88 10.65
N ALA A 63 10.39 -6.29 10.62
CA ALA A 63 11.51 -5.43 10.96
C ALA A 63 11.62 -4.22 10.02
N ASP A 64 11.45 -4.42 8.70
CA ASP A 64 11.50 -3.33 7.74
C ASP A 64 10.32 -2.36 7.89
N LEU A 65 9.13 -2.86 8.21
CA LEU A 65 7.96 -2.01 8.53
C LEU A 65 8.22 -1.12 9.76
N VAL A 66 8.85 -1.67 10.81
CA VAL A 66 9.24 -0.90 12.00
C VAL A 66 10.33 0.12 11.66
N ALA A 67 11.34 -0.27 10.87
CA ALA A 67 12.38 0.65 10.42
C ALA A 67 11.81 1.84 9.62
N MET A 68 10.88 1.57 8.69
CA MET A 68 10.15 2.61 7.95
C MET A 68 9.35 3.53 8.88
N TYR A 69 8.71 2.99 9.91
CA TYR A 69 8.02 3.79 10.92
C TYR A 69 8.99 4.73 11.64
N ASP A 70 10.14 4.22 12.08
CA ASP A 70 11.18 5.02 12.75
C ASP A 70 11.80 6.07 11.83
N GLU A 71 11.95 5.79 10.54
CA GLU A 71 12.36 6.77 9.52
C GLU A 71 11.31 7.88 9.39
N GLY A 72 10.03 7.53 9.26
CA GLY A 72 8.91 8.48 9.19
C GLY A 72 8.70 9.32 10.45
N ARG A 73 9.19 8.86 11.60
CA ARG A 73 9.21 9.61 12.86
C ARG A 73 10.32 10.67 12.91
N ARG A 74 11.38 10.51 12.11
CA ARG A 74 12.54 11.41 12.06
C ARG A 74 12.42 12.47 10.96
N ALA A 75 11.85 12.10 9.81
CA ALA A 75 11.60 13.01 8.71
C ALA A 75 10.38 12.55 7.90
N PRO A 76 9.69 13.46 7.18
CA PRO A 76 8.62 13.06 6.29
C PRO A 76 9.12 12.13 5.17
N ILE A 77 8.54 10.93 5.07
CA ILE A 77 8.83 9.99 3.98
C ILE A 77 7.90 10.23 2.78
N PRO A 78 8.36 10.08 1.53
CA PRO A 78 7.57 10.33 0.31
C PRO A 78 6.63 9.15 0.00
N LEU A 79 5.74 8.83 0.94
CA LEU A 79 4.85 7.67 0.87
C LEU A 79 3.36 8.04 1.04
N PRO A 80 2.77 8.87 0.16
CA PRO A 80 1.31 9.03 0.14
C PRO A 80 0.63 7.67 -0.10
N PRO A 81 -0.30 7.21 0.74
CA PRO A 81 -0.78 5.83 0.70
C PRO A 81 -1.38 5.38 -0.63
N LYS A 82 -2.22 6.19 -1.28
CA LYS A 82 -2.88 5.80 -2.54
C LYS A 82 -1.89 5.87 -3.71
N THR A 83 -1.04 6.89 -3.74
CA THR A 83 -0.02 7.11 -4.79
C THR A 83 1.04 6.03 -4.75
N SER A 84 1.58 5.73 -3.56
CA SER A 84 2.59 4.68 -3.39
C SER A 84 2.04 3.28 -3.66
N TYR A 85 0.81 2.99 -3.23
CA TYR A 85 0.15 1.72 -3.59
C TYR A 85 -0.06 1.61 -5.10
N ALA A 86 -0.54 2.67 -5.77
CA ALA A 86 -0.70 2.65 -7.21
C ALA A 86 0.63 2.49 -7.95
N TRP A 87 1.72 3.07 -7.44
CA TRP A 87 3.06 2.86 -7.95
C TRP A 87 3.45 1.37 -7.88
N ALA A 88 3.41 0.79 -6.67
CA ALA A 88 3.84 -0.58 -6.44
C ALA A 88 2.94 -1.63 -7.10
N GLU A 89 1.61 -1.45 -7.07
CA GLU A 89 0.64 -2.32 -7.77
C GLU A 89 0.93 -2.33 -9.28
N THR A 90 1.19 -1.16 -9.87
CA THR A 90 1.48 -1.05 -11.30
C THR A 90 2.83 -1.65 -11.66
N GLU A 91 3.85 -1.44 -10.83
CA GLU A 91 5.20 -2.00 -11.01
C GLU A 91 5.19 -3.52 -10.90
N HIS A 92 4.47 -4.06 -9.91
CA HIS A 92 4.26 -5.49 -9.73
C HIS A 92 3.62 -6.15 -10.97
N HIS A 93 2.71 -5.44 -11.64
CA HIS A 93 2.10 -5.88 -12.89
C HIS A 93 2.84 -5.43 -14.16
N ARG A 94 4.10 -4.95 -14.04
CA ARG A 94 4.97 -4.53 -15.17
C ARG A 94 4.34 -3.43 -16.05
N GLY A 95 3.58 -2.53 -15.46
CA GLY A 95 2.93 -1.40 -16.13
C GLY A 95 3.79 -0.14 -16.17
N ALA A 96 3.12 1.03 -16.17
CA ALA A 96 3.76 2.36 -16.13
C ALA A 96 3.46 3.10 -14.80
N PRO A 97 4.23 2.83 -13.72
CA PRO A 97 3.94 3.34 -12.36
C PRO A 97 3.78 4.85 -12.26
N ALA A 98 4.64 5.62 -12.93
CA ALA A 98 4.60 7.08 -12.88
C ALA A 98 3.27 7.65 -13.39
N ARG A 99 2.64 7.00 -14.39
CA ARG A 99 1.35 7.43 -14.92
C ARG A 99 0.23 7.17 -13.91
N GLU A 100 0.14 5.95 -13.40
CA GLU A 100 -0.95 5.52 -12.51
C GLU A 100 -0.86 6.20 -11.13
N ALA A 101 0.35 6.30 -10.58
CA ALA A 101 0.62 7.07 -9.37
C ALA A 101 0.33 8.56 -9.58
N GLY A 102 0.66 9.11 -10.76
CA GLY A 102 0.37 10.49 -11.10
C GLY A 102 -1.11 10.84 -11.03
N TRP A 103 -1.99 9.91 -11.43
CA TRP A 103 -3.44 10.09 -11.31
C TRP A 103 -3.97 9.99 -9.88
N LYS A 104 -3.24 9.37 -8.95
CA LYS A 104 -3.59 9.35 -7.52
C LYS A 104 -3.09 10.58 -6.80
N TRP A 105 -1.90 11.03 -7.17
CA TRP A 105 -1.26 12.18 -6.59
C TRP A 105 -1.97 13.48 -6.99
N LYS A 106 -2.13 13.71 -8.30
CA LYS A 106 -2.57 15.00 -8.84
C LYS A 106 -4.07 15.23 -8.65
N SER A 107 -4.44 16.41 -8.17
CA SER A 107 -5.83 16.89 -8.16
C SER A 107 -6.40 17.06 -9.58
N GLY A 108 -7.66 16.64 -9.75
CA GLY A 108 -8.41 16.77 -11.01
C GLY A 108 -9.82 17.28 -10.75
N LYS A 109 -10.84 16.56 -11.28
CA LYS A 109 -12.26 16.83 -10.94
C LYS A 109 -12.52 16.73 -9.42
N TYR A 110 -11.74 15.90 -8.74
CA TYR A 110 -11.76 15.73 -7.29
C TYR A 110 -10.34 15.96 -6.75
N PRO A 111 -10.20 16.37 -5.47
CA PRO A 111 -8.90 16.49 -4.82
C PRO A 111 -8.11 15.17 -4.84
N GLY A 112 -6.85 15.25 -5.24
CA GLY A 112 -5.86 14.18 -5.13
C GLY A 112 -5.11 14.23 -3.80
N GLU A 113 -4.11 13.37 -3.63
CA GLU A 113 -3.25 13.40 -2.43
C GLU A 113 -2.39 14.68 -2.35
N ASP A 114 -2.10 15.33 -3.48
CA ASP A 114 -1.39 16.63 -3.54
C ASP A 114 -2.11 17.80 -2.85
N ALA A 115 -3.42 17.65 -2.60
CA ALA A 115 -4.26 18.64 -1.93
C ALA A 115 -4.56 18.28 -0.46
N GLU A 116 -4.13 17.11 0.03
CA GLU A 116 -4.35 16.75 1.44
C GLU A 116 -3.51 17.67 2.35
N PRO A 117 -4.05 18.21 3.46
CA PRO A 117 -3.36 19.20 4.28
C PRO A 117 -1.97 18.77 4.77
N ALA A 118 -1.81 17.48 5.11
CA ALA A 118 -0.51 16.93 5.50
C ALA A 118 0.51 16.97 4.37
N HIS A 119 0.09 16.65 3.15
CA HIS A 119 0.95 16.67 1.97
C HIS A 119 1.30 18.10 1.54
N VAL A 120 0.33 19.03 1.60
CA VAL A 120 0.59 20.46 1.36
C VAL A 120 1.59 21.02 2.37
N THR A 121 1.49 20.64 3.64
CA THR A 121 2.41 21.09 4.70
C THR A 121 3.84 20.59 4.46
N VAL A 122 4.00 19.33 4.05
CA VAL A 122 5.33 18.71 3.88
C VAL A 122 5.98 19.09 2.55
N TRP A 123 5.22 19.02 1.45
CA TRP A 123 5.78 19.08 0.09
C TRP A 123 5.50 20.41 -0.60
N GLY A 124 4.57 21.21 -0.07
CA GLY A 124 4.04 22.41 -0.73
C GLY A 124 2.83 22.09 -1.63
N HIS A 125 2.02 23.10 -1.88
CA HIS A 125 0.81 22.97 -2.70
C HIS A 125 1.14 22.65 -4.15
N GLY A 126 0.47 21.64 -4.73
CA GLY A 126 0.59 21.30 -6.15
C GLY A 126 1.96 20.78 -6.56
N ARG A 127 2.76 20.28 -5.61
CA ARG A 127 4.09 19.70 -5.89
C ARG A 127 3.97 18.57 -6.91
N PRO A 128 4.81 18.49 -7.97
CA PRO A 128 4.67 17.44 -8.97
C PRO A 128 5.15 16.08 -8.47
N LEU A 129 4.59 14.98 -9.01
CA LEU A 129 4.96 13.61 -8.62
C LEU A 129 6.47 13.32 -8.77
N VAL A 130 7.11 13.88 -9.81
CA VAL A 130 8.54 13.68 -10.08
C VAL A 130 9.42 14.04 -8.88
N ASP A 131 8.99 15.00 -8.06
CA ASP A 131 9.74 15.41 -6.87
C ASP A 131 9.60 14.40 -5.74
N LEU A 132 8.43 13.74 -5.60
CA LEU A 132 8.28 12.61 -4.68
C LEU A 132 9.10 11.40 -5.14
N VAL A 133 9.18 11.19 -6.46
CA VAL A 133 10.04 10.17 -7.05
C VAL A 133 11.50 10.43 -6.72
N ALA A 134 11.97 11.66 -6.94
CA ALA A 134 13.32 12.09 -6.58
C ALA A 134 13.59 12.00 -5.07
N ALA A 135 12.57 12.22 -4.24
CA ALA A 135 12.66 12.07 -2.78
C ALA A 135 12.70 10.61 -2.30
N GLY A 136 12.45 9.62 -3.17
CA GLY A 136 12.56 8.19 -2.86
C GLY A 136 11.25 7.41 -2.82
N LEU A 137 10.14 7.95 -3.35
CA LEU A 137 8.84 7.26 -3.38
C LEU A 137 8.92 5.82 -3.89
N PRO A 138 9.63 5.48 -4.99
CA PRO A 138 9.68 4.10 -5.50
C PRO A 138 10.28 3.12 -4.48
N GLY A 139 11.34 3.54 -3.78
CA GLY A 139 12.01 2.71 -2.78
C GLY A 139 11.11 2.42 -1.58
N TYR A 140 10.47 3.45 -1.02
CA TYR A 140 9.53 3.27 0.09
C TYR A 140 8.27 2.50 -0.34
N ALA A 141 7.76 2.73 -1.54
CA ALA A 141 6.61 2.00 -2.08
C ALA A 141 6.94 0.51 -2.23
N GLY A 142 8.13 0.17 -2.74
CA GLY A 142 8.60 -1.21 -2.85
C GLY A 142 8.69 -1.90 -1.48
N ARG A 143 9.32 -1.24 -0.50
CA ARG A 143 9.44 -1.74 0.88
C ARG A 143 8.09 -2.04 1.51
N LEU A 144 7.14 -1.09 1.42
CA LEU A 144 5.82 -1.24 2.04
C LEU A 144 4.93 -2.27 1.34
N TRP A 145 4.85 -2.21 0.00
CA TRP A 145 3.78 -2.87 -0.74
C TRP A 145 4.22 -4.15 -1.45
N SER A 146 5.47 -4.28 -1.89
CA SER A 146 5.89 -5.44 -2.68
C SER A 146 5.81 -6.77 -1.91
N PRO A 147 6.16 -6.87 -0.61
CA PRO A 147 5.96 -8.10 0.15
C PRO A 147 4.49 -8.53 0.19
N MET A 148 3.58 -7.58 0.39
CA MET A 148 2.14 -7.83 0.43
C MET A 148 1.62 -8.29 -0.95
N LEU A 149 2.00 -7.60 -2.02
CA LEU A 149 1.55 -7.93 -3.39
C LEU A 149 2.05 -9.32 -3.83
N ARG A 150 3.27 -9.71 -3.46
CA ARG A 150 3.79 -11.07 -3.72
C ARG A 150 3.09 -12.15 -2.91
N ALA A 151 2.57 -11.80 -1.73
CA ALA A 151 1.86 -12.74 -0.86
C ALA A 151 0.40 -12.96 -1.27
N GLU A 152 -0.08 -12.29 -2.33
CA GLU A 152 -1.44 -12.51 -2.83
C GLU A 152 -1.60 -13.90 -3.44
N ARG A 153 -2.76 -14.50 -3.15
CA ARG A 153 -3.18 -15.81 -3.66
C ARG A 153 -4.48 -15.68 -4.43
N THR A 154 -4.69 -16.60 -5.36
CA THR A 154 -6.00 -16.79 -6.01
C THR A 154 -6.99 -17.32 -4.98
N LEU A 155 -8.21 -16.82 -5.02
CA LEU A 155 -9.34 -17.42 -4.31
C LEU A 155 -9.89 -18.52 -5.22
N ASP A 156 -9.76 -19.77 -4.80
CA ASP A 156 -10.42 -20.92 -5.46
C ASP A 156 -11.94 -20.88 -5.27
#